data_AF-A0A7C0W138-F1
#
_entry.id   AF-A0A7C0W138-F1
#
_cell.length_a   1.000
_cell.length_b   1.000
_cell.length_c   1.000
_cell.angle_alpha   90.00
_cell.angle_beta   90.00
_cell.angle_gamma   90.00
#
_symmetry.space_group_name_H-M   'P 1'
#
loop_
_entity.id
_entity.type
_entity.pdbx_description
1 polymer ?
#
loop_
_entity_poly.entity_id
_entity_poly.type
_entity_poly.pdbx_seq_one_letter_code
_entity_poly.pdbx_strand_id
1 'polypeptide(L)'
;MFKGITPVFAVILLTVITVGIVSIAYYGLRSITSTSQEEIGIGIKHQFDVMSADLKIDVFGNCKIYLRNRGTKDVPLDIINFYADNKPIIHSPTTGIIKRNAVQEINFSNLSSGKYKLIVKIYGKTMDWGYLTCNFIPGLWHFDEGSGNTVSDSSGNGNDGVIPTIIIDEFTNGENWTENQITGSASGGNYVAQITSTSDPFFYKNISGFDESYDHLIFRYKNYANGSVAIGVYYTDNTDCSSFSETCVQHNIPIISDWNWHTLEAKITDPEWIDNDGTINNIRFDFEGASSTG
;
A
#
# COMPACT_ATOMS: atom_id res chain seq x y z
N MET A 1 28.19 41.30 87.31
CA MET A 1 27.81 40.25 86.35
C MET A 1 28.19 40.71 84.94
N PHE A 2 29.13 39.97 84.35
CA PHE A 2 29.83 40.09 83.04
C PHE A 2 29.69 41.38 82.20
N LYS A 3 30.64 42.32 82.38
CA LYS A 3 30.98 43.38 81.42
C LYS A 3 32.44 43.16 80.98
N GLY A 4 32.65 42.73 79.73
CA GLY A 4 34.01 42.55 79.18
C GLY A 4 34.18 41.61 77.98
N ILE A 5 33.15 40.87 77.54
CA ILE A 5 33.31 39.84 76.49
C ILE A 5 32.76 40.26 75.11
N THR A 6 32.05 41.38 75.02
CA THR A 6 31.33 41.82 73.81
C THR A 6 32.23 42.20 72.62
N PRO A 7 33.36 42.91 72.77
CA PRO A 7 34.22 43.27 71.63
C PRO A 7 34.98 42.07 71.06
N VAL A 8 35.40 41.13 71.91
CA VAL A 8 36.21 39.96 71.51
C VAL A 8 35.38 38.99 70.68
N PHE A 9 34.14 38.70 71.09
CA PHE A 9 33.23 37.89 70.29
C PHE A 9 32.86 38.55 68.96
N ALA A 10 32.68 39.88 68.94
CA ALA A 10 32.39 40.61 67.70
C ALA A 10 33.56 40.53 66.70
N VAL A 11 34.81 40.67 67.17
CA VAL A 11 36.00 40.53 66.32
C VAL A 11 36.13 39.11 65.80
N ILE A 12 36.03 38.09 66.67
CA ILE A 12 36.13 36.68 66.24
C ILE A 12 35.04 36.33 65.21
N LEU A 13 33.80 36.77 65.44
CA LEU A 13 32.69 36.53 64.52
C LEU A 13 32.93 37.21 63.17
N LEU A 14 33.41 38.46 63.17
CA LEU A 14 33.72 39.19 61.94
C LEU A 14 34.83 38.48 61.15
N THR A 15 35.88 38.00 61.83
CA THR A 15 36.99 37.29 61.18
C THR A 15 36.52 36.00 60.52
N VAL A 16 35.71 35.19 61.22
CA VAL A 16 35.17 33.92 60.67
C VAL A 16 34.27 34.19 59.46
N ILE A 17 33.43 35.22 59.53
CA ILE A 17 32.57 35.60 58.40
C ILE A 17 33.42 36.05 57.20
N THR A 18 34.45 36.88 57.41
CA THR A 18 35.33 37.33 56.31
C THR A 18 36.10 36.18 55.66
N VAL A 19 36.62 35.23 56.44
CA VAL A 19 37.30 34.04 55.88
C VAL A 19 36.31 33.15 55.12
N GLY A 20 35.07 33.02 55.63
CA GLY A 20 34.00 32.30 54.94
C GLY A 20 33.65 32.94 53.59
N ILE A 21 33.48 34.26 53.54
CA ILE A 21 33.16 34.99 52.30
C ILE A 21 34.31 34.88 51.28
N VAL A 22 35.57 35.03 51.71
CA VAL A 22 36.73 34.90 50.81
C VAL A 22 36.83 33.48 50.25
N SER A 23 36.55 32.46 51.07
CA SER A 23 36.57 31.06 50.63
C SER A 23 35.43 30.78 49.63
N ILE A 24 34.22 31.22 49.92
CA ILE A 24 33.06 31.08 49.03
C ILE A 24 33.30 31.81 47.71
N ALA A 25 33.89 33.02 47.75
CA ALA A 25 34.26 33.75 46.56
C ALA A 25 35.31 33.00 45.74
N TYR A 26 36.38 32.49 46.37
CA TYR A 26 37.44 31.75 45.69
C TYR A 26 36.94 30.45 45.05
N TYR A 27 36.19 29.62 45.79
CA TYR A 27 35.64 28.37 45.25
C TYR A 27 34.51 28.60 44.26
N GLY A 28 33.68 29.62 44.48
CA GLY A 28 32.60 30.02 43.58
C GLY A 28 33.13 30.55 42.24
N LEU A 29 34.14 31.43 42.26
CA LEU A 29 34.82 31.92 41.06
C LEU A 29 35.47 30.77 40.29
N ARG A 30 36.14 29.84 40.98
CA ARG A 30 36.76 28.68 40.34
C ARG A 30 35.73 27.77 39.67
N SER A 31 34.60 27.52 40.34
CA SER A 31 33.48 26.73 39.81
C SER A 31 32.85 27.36 38.56
N ILE A 32 32.62 28.67 38.58
CA ILE A 32 32.07 29.42 37.43
C ILE A 32 33.05 29.38 36.25
N THR A 33 34.36 29.52 36.51
CA THR A 33 35.36 29.46 35.44
C THR A 33 35.52 28.06 34.82
N SER A 34 35.42 26.98 35.61
CA SER A 34 35.57 25.62 35.08
C SER A 34 34.34 25.15 34.29
N THR A 35 33.13 25.47 34.76
CA THR A 35 31.88 25.12 34.05
C THR A 35 31.68 25.95 32.78
N SER A 36 32.04 27.24 32.80
CA SER A 36 31.95 28.09 31.60
C SER A 36 32.98 27.72 30.53
N GLN A 37 34.19 27.30 30.92
CA GLN A 37 35.22 26.87 29.95
C GLN A 37 34.87 25.57 29.23
N GLU A 38 34.08 24.69 29.84
CA GLU A 38 33.68 23.42 29.25
C GLU A 38 32.61 23.60 28.16
N GLU A 39 31.56 24.40 28.43
CA GLU A 39 30.54 24.75 27.42
C GLU A 39 31.09 25.63 26.29
N ILE A 40 31.93 26.63 26.62
CA ILE A 40 32.62 27.46 25.61
C ILE A 40 33.60 26.61 24.80
N GLY A 41 34.31 25.67 25.43
CA GLY A 41 35.24 24.76 24.78
C GLY A 41 34.57 23.81 23.78
N ILE A 42 33.38 23.28 24.11
CA ILE A 42 32.58 22.41 23.23
C ILE A 42 32.04 23.21 22.03
N GLY A 43 31.49 24.41 22.26
CA GLY A 43 31.00 25.27 21.17
C GLY A 43 32.11 25.70 20.20
N ILE A 44 33.27 26.08 20.72
CA ILE A 44 34.45 26.41 19.91
C ILE A 44 34.97 25.17 19.16
N LYS A 45 35.03 24.00 19.81
CA LYS A 45 35.46 22.76 19.17
C LYS A 45 34.54 22.35 18.01
N HIS A 46 33.23 22.43 18.18
CA HIS A 46 32.27 22.21 17.09
C HIS A 46 32.48 23.19 15.94
N GLN A 47 32.74 24.46 16.23
CA GLN A 47 33.04 25.46 15.20
C GLN A 47 34.35 25.14 14.45
N PHE A 48 35.40 24.67 15.13
CA PHE A 48 36.66 24.23 14.50
C PHE A 48 36.52 22.94 13.68
N ASP A 49 35.74 21.98 14.16
CA ASP A 49 35.48 20.74 13.42
C ASP A 49 34.63 21.01 12.17
N VAL A 50 33.67 21.94 12.23
CA VAL A 50 32.90 22.44 11.07
C VAL A 50 33.75 23.23 10.08
N MET A 51 34.79 23.93 10.53
CA MET A 51 35.75 24.61 9.64
C MET A 51 36.69 23.63 8.93
N SER A 52 36.88 22.43 9.49
CA SER A 52 37.74 21.38 8.91
C SER A 52 36.97 20.37 8.06
N ALA A 53 35.65 20.26 8.26
CA ALA A 53 34.74 19.48 7.43
C ALA A 53 34.36 20.26 6.16
N ASP A 54 34.44 19.60 5.02
CA ASP A 54 33.87 20.08 3.75
C ASP A 54 33.19 18.88 3.10
N LEU A 55 31.86 18.88 3.10
CA LEU A 55 31.06 17.83 2.50
C LEU A 55 30.43 18.36 1.21
N LYS A 56 30.50 17.57 0.15
CA LYS A 56 29.88 17.88 -1.13
C LYS A 56 29.07 16.69 -1.65
N ILE A 57 27.89 16.97 -2.16
CA ILE A 57 27.10 16.00 -2.91
C ILE A 57 27.77 15.82 -4.27
N ASP A 58 28.24 14.60 -4.54
CA ASP A 58 28.94 14.26 -5.77
C ASP A 58 27.93 13.88 -6.86
N VAL A 59 26.96 13.03 -6.50
CA VAL A 59 25.96 12.48 -7.42
C VAL A 59 24.60 12.36 -6.71
N PHE A 60 23.54 12.74 -7.42
CA PHE A 60 22.15 12.46 -7.04
C PHE A 60 21.67 11.19 -7.75
N GLY A 61 21.11 10.25 -6.97
CA GLY A 61 20.42 9.06 -7.46
C GLY A 61 18.94 9.07 -7.07
N ASN A 62 18.24 7.95 -7.30
CA ASN A 62 16.85 7.78 -6.85
C ASN A 62 16.77 7.61 -5.33
N CYS A 63 16.20 8.58 -4.62
CA CYS A 63 16.16 8.62 -3.14
C CYS A 63 17.51 8.42 -2.45
N LYS A 64 18.62 8.74 -3.12
CA LYS A 64 19.96 8.60 -2.55
C LYS A 64 20.94 9.63 -3.09
N ILE A 65 22.02 9.83 -2.36
CA ILE A 65 23.17 10.64 -2.79
C ILE A 65 24.48 9.92 -2.52
N TYR A 66 25.52 10.38 -3.21
CA TYR A 66 26.90 10.06 -2.89
C TYR A 66 27.56 11.29 -2.27
N LEU A 67 27.86 11.23 -0.98
CA LEU A 67 28.39 12.34 -0.20
C LEU A 67 29.90 12.21 -0.04
N ARG A 68 30.64 13.17 -0.60
CA ARG A 68 32.11 13.21 -0.58
C ARG A 68 32.62 14.10 0.53
N ASN A 69 33.58 13.60 1.31
CA ASN A 69 34.33 14.41 2.25
C ASN A 69 35.59 14.99 1.59
N ARG A 70 35.58 16.29 1.31
CA ARG A 70 36.71 17.07 0.77
C ARG A 70 37.48 17.81 1.88
N GLY A 71 37.04 17.69 3.12
CA GLY A 71 37.66 18.31 4.28
C GLY A 71 39.02 17.70 4.63
N THR A 72 39.62 18.21 5.71
CA THR A 72 40.94 17.76 6.19
C THR A 72 40.85 16.70 7.28
N LYS A 73 39.66 16.46 7.83
CA LYS A 73 39.38 15.47 8.88
C LYS A 73 38.29 14.49 8.47
N ASP A 74 38.29 13.34 9.11
CA ASP A 74 37.19 12.37 9.03
C ASP A 74 35.92 12.97 9.66
N VAL A 75 34.75 12.64 9.08
CA VAL A 75 33.46 13.19 9.49
C VAL A 75 32.53 12.05 9.94
N PRO A 76 32.17 11.99 11.23
CA PRO A 76 31.15 11.04 11.71
C PRO A 76 29.77 11.30 11.07
N LEU A 77 28.99 10.25 10.81
CA LEU A 77 27.67 10.38 10.19
C LEU A 77 26.61 10.93 11.16
N ASP A 78 26.74 10.67 12.46
CA ASP A 78 25.80 11.07 13.52
C ASP A 78 25.72 12.60 13.72
N ILE A 79 26.71 13.34 13.26
CA ILE A 79 26.73 14.81 13.33
C ILE A 79 26.17 15.47 12.05
N ILE A 80 25.89 14.69 11.01
CA ILE A 80 25.35 15.15 9.73
C ILE A 80 23.82 15.04 9.77
N ASN A 81 23.16 16.16 9.48
CA ASN A 81 21.71 16.24 9.40
C ASN A 81 21.28 16.52 7.96
N PHE A 82 20.30 15.75 7.48
CA PHE A 82 19.74 15.88 6.15
C PHE A 82 18.32 16.42 6.23
N TYR A 83 17.99 17.33 5.32
CA TYR A 83 16.66 17.94 5.22
C TYR A 83 16.15 17.90 3.79
N ALA A 84 14.91 17.48 3.59
CA ALA A 84 14.16 17.65 2.35
C ALA A 84 13.11 18.75 2.56
N ASP A 85 13.15 19.81 1.75
CA ASP A 85 12.24 20.96 1.85
C ASP A 85 12.12 21.52 3.28
N ASN A 86 13.27 21.64 3.95
CA ASN A 86 13.44 22.07 5.34
C ASN A 86 12.87 21.13 6.42
N LYS A 87 12.39 19.93 6.06
CA LYS A 87 11.99 18.90 7.02
C LYS A 87 13.09 17.86 7.18
N PRO A 88 13.40 17.41 8.41
CA PRO A 88 14.41 16.37 8.62
C PRO A 88 13.96 15.06 7.95
N ILE A 89 14.92 14.34 7.36
CA ILE A 89 14.66 13.05 6.69
C ILE A 89 15.50 11.94 7.30
N ILE A 90 14.96 10.73 7.25
CA ILE A 90 15.65 9.53 7.72
C ILE A 90 16.62 9.10 6.64
N HIS A 91 17.82 8.71 7.07
CA HIS A 91 18.87 8.25 6.17
C HIS A 91 19.50 6.95 6.66
N SER A 92 20.11 6.22 5.75
CA SER A 92 20.92 5.04 6.01
C SER A 92 22.24 5.14 5.23
N PRO A 93 23.38 4.82 5.84
CA PRO A 93 23.57 4.39 7.23
C PRO A 93 23.40 5.55 8.24
N THR A 94 22.90 5.26 9.45
CA THR A 94 22.69 6.25 10.54
C THR A 94 23.95 6.52 11.37
N THR A 95 24.92 5.62 11.34
CA THR A 95 26.19 5.73 12.05
C THR A 95 27.35 5.34 11.14
N GLY A 96 28.56 5.77 11.48
CA GLY A 96 29.77 5.49 10.72
C GLY A 96 30.63 6.75 10.55
N ILE A 97 31.68 6.63 9.74
CA ILE A 97 32.66 7.69 9.53
C ILE A 97 32.95 7.82 8.03
N ILE A 98 32.74 9.01 7.47
CA ILE A 98 33.20 9.36 6.13
C ILE A 98 34.66 9.81 6.25
N LYS A 99 35.57 8.90 5.91
CA LYS A 99 37.02 9.20 5.90
C LYS A 99 37.33 10.36 4.97
N ARG A 100 38.43 11.07 5.25
CA ARG A 100 38.96 12.11 4.36
C ARG A 100 39.11 11.59 2.92
N ASN A 101 38.66 12.38 1.96
CA ASN A 101 38.63 12.07 0.52
C ASN A 101 37.78 10.86 0.11
N ALA A 102 37.03 10.26 1.04
CA ALA A 102 36.12 9.16 0.75
C ALA A 102 34.73 9.68 0.32
N VAL A 103 33.96 8.77 -0.26
CA VAL A 103 32.56 8.97 -0.65
C VAL A 103 31.71 7.94 0.08
N GLN A 104 30.59 8.39 0.65
CA GLN A 104 29.61 7.54 1.30
C GLN A 104 28.28 7.61 0.54
N GLU A 105 27.70 6.45 0.22
CA GLU A 105 26.32 6.39 -0.25
C GLU A 105 25.37 6.64 0.93
N ILE A 106 24.45 7.57 0.76
CA ILE A 106 23.40 7.88 1.73
C ILE A 106 22.05 7.63 1.05
N ASN A 107 21.30 6.66 1.57
CA ASN A 107 19.96 6.34 1.13
C ASN A 107 18.95 7.03 2.03
N PHE A 108 17.91 7.63 1.47
CA PHE A 108 16.85 8.31 2.21
C PHE A 108 15.58 7.48 2.22
N SER A 109 14.95 7.39 3.39
CA SER A 109 13.66 6.71 3.58
C SER A 109 12.60 7.70 4.08
N ASN A 110 11.33 7.32 3.99
CA ASN A 110 10.18 8.16 4.36
C ASN A 110 10.02 9.43 3.47
N LEU A 111 10.34 9.31 2.19
CA LEU A 111 10.01 10.30 1.16
C LEU A 111 8.96 9.71 0.23
N SER A 112 8.03 10.54 -0.26
CA SER A 112 7.11 10.14 -1.32
C SER A 112 7.77 10.32 -2.70
N SER A 113 7.10 9.86 -3.76
CA SER A 113 7.52 10.19 -5.12
C SER A 113 7.49 11.71 -5.30
N GLY A 114 8.56 12.30 -5.81
CA GLY A 114 8.69 13.74 -5.94
C GLY A 114 10.13 14.26 -6.07
N LYS A 115 10.23 15.58 -6.21
CA LYS A 115 11.49 16.33 -6.26
C LYS A 115 11.60 17.20 -5.02
N TYR A 116 12.69 17.06 -4.28
CA TYR A 116 12.93 17.71 -3.01
C TYR A 116 14.18 18.57 -3.06
N LYS A 117 14.17 19.72 -2.38
CA LYS A 117 15.40 20.46 -2.10
C LYS A 117 16.11 19.78 -0.92
N LEU A 118 17.19 19.08 -1.21
CA LEU A 118 18.03 18.41 -0.22
C LEU A 118 19.06 19.40 0.35
N ILE A 119 19.20 19.44 1.67
CA ILE A 119 20.18 20.27 2.38
C ILE A 119 20.96 19.38 3.36
N VAL A 120 22.29 19.44 3.27
CA VAL A 120 23.21 18.75 4.18
C VAL A 120 23.74 19.76 5.19
N LYS A 121 23.61 19.47 6.49
CA LYS A 121 24.08 20.34 7.57
C LYS A 121 24.96 19.61 8.57
N ILE A 122 25.96 20.30 9.10
CA ILE A 122 26.69 19.88 10.31
C ILE A 122 26.54 21.00 11.34
N TYR A 123 26.09 20.67 12.56
CA TYR A 123 25.84 21.63 13.64
C TYR A 123 25.12 22.92 13.18
N GLY A 124 24.11 22.78 12.33
CA GLY A 124 23.31 23.89 11.80
C GLY A 124 23.90 24.64 10.61
N LYS A 125 25.19 24.47 10.28
CA LYS A 125 25.81 25.07 9.09
C LYS A 125 25.51 24.22 7.85
N THR A 126 25.02 24.86 6.79
CA THR A 126 24.83 24.21 5.48
C THR A 126 26.19 23.91 4.84
N MET A 127 26.41 22.64 4.51
CA MET A 127 27.60 22.17 3.83
C MET A 127 27.41 22.18 2.32
N ASP A 128 26.30 21.61 1.85
CA ASP A 128 25.93 21.58 0.44
C ASP A 128 24.40 21.41 0.29
N TRP A 129 23.89 21.65 -0.91
CA TRP A 129 22.49 21.49 -1.24
C TRP A 129 22.28 21.15 -2.72
N GLY A 130 21.14 20.56 -3.04
CA GLY A 130 20.71 20.38 -4.42
C GLY A 130 19.31 19.80 -4.51
N TYR A 131 18.96 19.19 -5.64
CA TYR A 131 17.64 18.62 -5.87
C TYR A 131 17.72 17.10 -5.93
N LEU A 132 17.09 16.46 -4.94
CA LEU A 132 16.91 15.01 -4.89
C LEU A 132 15.62 14.62 -5.59
N THR A 133 15.67 13.61 -6.44
CA THR A 133 14.48 13.00 -7.02
C THR A 133 14.25 11.63 -6.38
N CYS A 134 13.02 11.41 -5.96
CA CYS A 134 12.50 10.14 -5.48
C CYS A 134 11.41 9.69 -6.44
N ASN A 135 11.61 8.58 -7.11
CA ASN A 135 10.64 7.96 -7.99
C ASN A 135 10.24 6.63 -7.36
N PHE A 136 9.01 6.60 -6.86
CA PHE A 136 8.34 5.36 -6.49
C PHE A 136 7.34 5.03 -7.59
N ILE A 137 7.39 3.79 -8.10
CA ILE A 137 6.35 3.26 -8.97
C ILE A 137 5.23 2.80 -8.03
N PRO A 138 4.04 3.43 -8.04
CA PRO A 138 2.97 3.07 -7.11
C PRO A 138 2.39 1.68 -7.42
N GLY A 139 2.49 1.21 -8.65
CA GLY A 139 2.08 -0.12 -9.09
C GLY A 139 2.54 -0.37 -10.52
N LEU A 140 2.73 -1.63 -10.89
CA LEU A 140 3.08 -2.07 -12.23
C LEU A 140 2.25 -3.29 -12.59
N TRP A 141 1.30 -3.14 -13.50
CA TRP A 141 0.41 -4.21 -13.94
C TRP A 141 0.67 -4.55 -15.41
N HIS A 142 0.88 -5.83 -15.70
CA HIS A 142 1.22 -6.31 -17.04
C HIS A 142 0.03 -6.88 -17.81
N PHE A 143 -1.07 -7.22 -17.13
CA PHE A 143 -2.28 -7.79 -17.72
C PHE A 143 -1.98 -9.09 -18.51
N ASP A 144 -1.13 -9.96 -17.96
CA ASP A 144 -0.63 -11.20 -18.58
C ASP A 144 -1.04 -12.49 -17.84
N GLU A 145 -2.02 -12.41 -16.94
CA GLU A 145 -2.49 -13.52 -16.09
C GLU A 145 -3.32 -14.57 -16.85
N GLY A 146 -3.85 -14.23 -18.02
CA GLY A 146 -4.61 -15.12 -18.91
C GLY A 146 -6.06 -15.38 -18.48
N SER A 147 -6.34 -15.56 -17.19
CA SER A 147 -7.69 -15.77 -16.62
C SER A 147 -7.77 -15.37 -15.15
N GLY A 148 -8.99 -15.18 -14.63
CA GLY A 148 -9.25 -14.84 -13.22
C GLY A 148 -9.53 -13.35 -13.00
N ASN A 149 -9.67 -12.95 -11.74
CA ASN A 149 -10.10 -11.59 -11.38
C ASN A 149 -9.03 -10.77 -10.67
N THR A 150 -7.77 -11.21 -10.66
CA THR A 150 -6.68 -10.49 -9.99
C THR A 150 -5.60 -10.14 -11.02
N VAL A 151 -5.16 -8.89 -11.03
CA VAL A 151 -4.06 -8.38 -11.86
C VAL A 151 -2.87 -8.13 -10.94
N SER A 152 -1.79 -8.88 -11.09
CA SER A 152 -0.66 -8.85 -10.15
C SER A 152 0.18 -7.58 -10.28
N ASP A 153 0.56 -7.00 -9.14
CA ASP A 153 1.47 -5.86 -9.07
C ASP A 153 2.94 -6.33 -9.09
N SER A 154 3.57 -6.14 -10.23
CA SER A 154 4.99 -6.45 -10.45
C SER A 154 5.95 -5.40 -9.90
N SER A 155 5.46 -4.31 -9.30
CA SER A 155 6.32 -3.28 -8.70
C SER A 155 6.90 -3.70 -7.34
N GLY A 156 6.37 -4.77 -6.75
CA GLY A 156 6.77 -5.27 -5.42
C GLY A 156 6.13 -4.51 -4.25
N ASN A 157 5.13 -3.66 -4.52
CA ASN A 157 4.42 -2.91 -3.48
C ASN A 157 3.15 -3.61 -2.98
N GLY A 158 2.76 -4.74 -3.60
CA GLY A 158 1.59 -5.52 -3.19
C GLY A 158 0.26 -4.84 -3.52
N ASN A 159 0.26 -3.95 -4.52
CA ASN A 159 -0.94 -3.25 -4.98
C ASN A 159 -1.65 -4.04 -6.10
N ASP A 160 -1.93 -5.34 -5.87
CA ASP A 160 -2.65 -6.16 -6.83
C ASP A 160 -4.01 -5.52 -7.17
N GLY A 161 -4.33 -5.45 -8.46
CA GLY A 161 -5.63 -5.03 -8.94
C GLY A 161 -6.64 -6.16 -8.81
N VAL A 162 -7.90 -5.85 -8.54
CA VAL A 162 -9.00 -6.83 -8.56
C VAL A 162 -10.05 -6.35 -9.56
N ILE A 163 -10.37 -7.20 -10.53
CA ILE A 163 -11.47 -7.01 -11.46
C ILE A 163 -12.78 -7.23 -10.68
N PRO A 164 -13.69 -6.23 -10.63
CA PRO A 164 -14.96 -6.38 -9.93
C PRO A 164 -15.75 -7.55 -10.53
N THR A 165 -16.15 -8.50 -9.70
CA THR A 165 -17.06 -9.59 -10.07
C THR A 165 -18.38 -9.37 -9.35
N ILE A 166 -19.50 -9.41 -10.08
CA ILE A 166 -20.83 -9.42 -9.47
C ILE A 166 -21.26 -10.88 -9.31
N ILE A 167 -21.71 -11.22 -8.11
CA ILE A 167 -22.27 -12.54 -7.82
C ILE A 167 -23.74 -12.49 -8.20
N ILE A 168 -24.10 -13.23 -9.27
CA ILE A 168 -25.50 -13.43 -9.65
C ILE A 168 -26.20 -14.31 -8.60
N ASP A 169 -25.53 -15.39 -8.19
CA ASP A 169 -26.06 -16.33 -7.21
C ASP A 169 -24.96 -17.13 -6.49
N GLU A 170 -25.25 -17.56 -5.26
CA GLU A 170 -24.41 -18.49 -4.47
C GLU A 170 -25.10 -19.84 -4.20
N PHE A 171 -26.30 -20.04 -4.77
CA PHE A 171 -27.14 -21.22 -4.59
C PHE A 171 -27.39 -21.54 -3.12
N THR A 172 -27.99 -20.56 -2.42
CA THR A 172 -28.25 -20.68 -0.98
C THR A 172 -29.23 -21.82 -0.70
N ASN A 173 -28.96 -22.64 0.33
CA ASN A 173 -29.82 -23.79 0.65
C ASN A 173 -31.30 -23.41 0.77
N GLY A 174 -32.15 -24.11 0.00
CA GLY A 174 -33.59 -23.94 0.02
C GLY A 174 -34.12 -22.78 -0.83
N GLU A 175 -33.27 -22.08 -1.58
CA GLU A 175 -33.77 -21.23 -2.66
C GLU A 175 -34.36 -22.08 -3.79
N ASN A 176 -35.30 -21.49 -4.53
CA ASN A 176 -35.95 -22.13 -5.67
C ASN A 176 -35.65 -21.34 -6.93
N TRP A 177 -35.39 -22.08 -8.00
CA TRP A 177 -35.37 -21.57 -9.38
C TRP A 177 -36.68 -21.96 -10.04
N THR A 178 -37.09 -21.21 -11.06
CA THR A 178 -38.25 -21.61 -11.86
C THR A 178 -37.77 -22.55 -12.96
N GLU A 179 -38.44 -23.68 -13.12
CA GLU A 179 -37.95 -24.81 -13.91
C GLU A 179 -38.94 -25.20 -15.01
N ASN A 180 -38.42 -25.66 -16.15
CA ASN A 180 -39.19 -26.35 -17.19
C ASN A 180 -38.42 -27.59 -17.64
N GLN A 181 -39.09 -28.76 -17.62
CA GLN A 181 -38.47 -30.06 -17.92
C GLN A 181 -37.19 -30.35 -17.13
N ILE A 182 -37.04 -29.71 -15.97
CA ILE A 182 -35.95 -29.87 -15.02
C ILE A 182 -36.59 -30.01 -13.64
N THR A 183 -35.94 -30.73 -12.74
CA THR A 183 -36.30 -30.76 -11.32
C THR A 183 -35.03 -30.63 -10.49
N GLY A 184 -34.93 -29.57 -9.71
CA GLY A 184 -33.72 -29.27 -8.95
C GLY A 184 -33.95 -28.64 -7.60
N SER A 185 -32.85 -28.42 -6.89
CA SER A 185 -32.82 -27.66 -5.64
C SER A 185 -31.42 -27.16 -5.35
N ALA A 186 -31.33 -26.01 -4.69
CA ALA A 186 -30.06 -25.52 -4.17
C ALA A 186 -29.66 -26.28 -2.90
N SER A 187 -28.48 -26.92 -2.95
CA SER A 187 -27.93 -27.71 -1.86
C SER A 187 -26.40 -27.64 -1.84
N GLY A 188 -25.85 -27.24 -0.70
CA GLY A 188 -24.40 -27.18 -0.47
C GLY A 188 -23.68 -26.16 -1.37
N GLY A 189 -24.33 -25.03 -1.67
CA GLY A 189 -23.78 -23.98 -2.54
C GLY A 189 -23.79 -24.34 -4.03
N ASN A 190 -24.62 -25.30 -4.43
CA ASN A 190 -24.80 -25.69 -5.83
C ASN A 190 -26.29 -25.84 -6.12
N TYR A 191 -26.71 -25.45 -7.31
CA TYR A 191 -28.00 -25.88 -7.84
C TYR A 191 -27.84 -27.27 -8.46
N VAL A 192 -28.47 -28.26 -7.84
CA VAL A 192 -28.40 -29.67 -8.25
C VAL A 192 -29.73 -30.03 -8.87
N ALA A 193 -29.71 -30.38 -10.16
CA ALA A 193 -30.93 -30.60 -10.93
C ALA A 193 -30.81 -31.80 -11.87
N GLN A 194 -31.97 -32.35 -12.24
CA GLN A 194 -32.09 -33.42 -13.22
C GLN A 194 -32.95 -32.95 -14.39
N ILE A 195 -32.51 -33.25 -15.61
CA ILE A 195 -33.33 -33.07 -16.81
C ILE A 195 -34.37 -34.19 -16.84
N THR A 196 -35.65 -33.84 -16.77
CA THR A 196 -36.77 -34.80 -16.76
C THR A 196 -37.34 -35.07 -18.16
N SER A 197 -37.06 -34.19 -19.12
CA SER A 197 -37.44 -34.32 -20.52
C SER A 197 -36.51 -33.47 -21.39
N THR A 198 -36.25 -33.91 -22.61
CA THR A 198 -35.31 -33.26 -23.55
C THR A 198 -35.96 -32.17 -24.39
N SER A 199 -37.25 -31.91 -24.22
CA SER A 199 -37.98 -30.90 -24.97
C SER A 199 -37.90 -29.55 -24.27
N ASP A 200 -36.92 -28.72 -24.64
CA ASP A 200 -36.69 -27.38 -24.09
C ASP A 200 -36.43 -27.35 -22.56
N PRO A 201 -35.43 -28.09 -22.03
CA PRO A 201 -35.11 -28.08 -20.61
C PRO A 201 -34.37 -26.81 -20.20
N PHE A 202 -34.96 -26.03 -19.29
CA PHE A 202 -34.35 -24.82 -18.78
C PHE A 202 -34.73 -24.53 -17.32
N PHE A 203 -33.98 -23.62 -16.72
CA PHE A 203 -34.30 -23.04 -15.43
C PHE A 203 -33.89 -21.57 -15.41
N TYR A 204 -34.58 -20.76 -14.61
CA TYR A 204 -34.36 -19.32 -14.58
C TYR A 204 -34.65 -18.71 -13.21
N LYS A 205 -34.11 -17.51 -12.98
CA LYS A 205 -34.33 -16.73 -11.76
C LYS A 205 -34.41 -15.25 -12.09
N ASN A 206 -35.18 -14.53 -11.26
CA ASN A 206 -35.12 -13.08 -11.24
C ASN A 206 -33.80 -12.66 -10.58
N ILE A 207 -33.08 -11.77 -11.23
CA ILE A 207 -31.85 -11.16 -10.71
C ILE A 207 -32.10 -9.66 -10.57
N SER A 208 -31.40 -9.00 -9.64
CA SER A 208 -31.61 -7.57 -9.39
C SER A 208 -30.32 -6.79 -9.56
N GLY A 209 -30.38 -5.71 -10.35
CA GLY A 209 -29.27 -4.77 -10.48
C GLY A 209 -28.07 -5.33 -11.26
N PHE A 210 -28.32 -6.25 -12.19
CA PHE A 210 -27.29 -6.71 -13.12
C PHE A 210 -27.23 -5.74 -14.31
N ASP A 211 -26.23 -4.87 -14.30
CA ASP A 211 -25.99 -3.90 -15.35
C ASP A 211 -25.45 -4.62 -16.62
N GLU A 212 -25.93 -4.21 -17.79
CA GLU A 212 -25.56 -4.82 -19.08
C GLU A 212 -24.09 -4.66 -19.45
N SER A 213 -23.39 -3.68 -18.85
CA SER A 213 -21.94 -3.53 -19.03
C SER A 213 -21.11 -4.71 -18.54
N TYR A 214 -21.71 -5.64 -17.78
CA TYR A 214 -21.13 -6.92 -17.42
C TYR A 214 -21.46 -7.97 -18.49
N ASP A 215 -20.59 -8.06 -19.51
CA ASP A 215 -20.76 -8.96 -20.66
C ASP A 215 -20.05 -10.32 -20.51
N HIS A 216 -19.45 -10.61 -19.36
CA HIS A 216 -18.77 -11.89 -19.09
C HIS A 216 -19.47 -12.66 -17.96
N LEU A 217 -19.99 -13.83 -18.31
CA LEU A 217 -20.54 -14.78 -17.36
C LEU A 217 -19.50 -15.82 -16.98
N ILE A 218 -19.38 -16.07 -15.68
CA ILE A 218 -18.52 -17.10 -15.12
C ILE A 218 -19.35 -17.97 -14.20
N PHE A 219 -19.37 -19.28 -14.47
CA PHE A 219 -19.95 -20.23 -13.52
C PHE A 219 -19.24 -21.57 -13.56
N ARG A 220 -19.25 -22.23 -12.40
CA ARG A 220 -18.71 -23.57 -12.23
C ARG A 220 -19.84 -24.59 -12.37
N TYR A 221 -19.62 -25.62 -13.16
CA TYR A 221 -20.65 -26.63 -13.43
C TYR A 221 -20.06 -28.04 -13.48
N LYS A 222 -20.94 -29.03 -13.34
CA LYS A 222 -20.64 -30.43 -13.55
C LYS A 222 -21.81 -31.06 -14.28
N ASN A 223 -21.57 -31.49 -15.52
CA ASN A 223 -22.59 -32.10 -16.36
C ASN A 223 -22.35 -33.61 -16.48
N TYR A 224 -23.42 -34.38 -16.62
CA TYR A 224 -23.34 -35.83 -16.79
C TYR A 224 -22.95 -36.19 -18.24
N ALA A 225 -22.39 -37.39 -18.45
CA ALA A 225 -21.78 -37.82 -19.71
C ALA A 225 -22.67 -37.71 -20.97
N ASN A 226 -23.99 -37.75 -20.82
CA ASN A 226 -24.95 -37.66 -21.92
C ASN A 226 -25.83 -36.40 -21.83
N GLY A 227 -25.42 -35.44 -21.00
CA GLY A 227 -26.12 -34.18 -20.82
C GLY A 227 -25.92 -33.24 -22.01
N SER A 228 -26.52 -32.06 -21.93
CA SER A 228 -26.41 -31.05 -22.97
C SER A 228 -24.94 -30.68 -23.26
N VAL A 229 -24.61 -30.42 -24.53
CA VAL A 229 -23.27 -29.97 -24.93
C VAL A 229 -23.20 -28.46 -25.14
N ALA A 230 -24.33 -27.77 -24.98
CA ALA A 230 -24.42 -26.32 -25.08
C ALA A 230 -25.43 -25.77 -24.07
N ILE A 231 -25.26 -24.49 -23.75
CA ILE A 231 -26.24 -23.71 -23.02
C ILE A 231 -26.63 -22.48 -23.85
N GLY A 232 -27.93 -22.20 -23.90
CA GLY A 232 -28.48 -20.92 -24.30
C GLY A 232 -28.66 -20.04 -23.07
N VAL A 233 -28.20 -18.80 -23.15
CA VAL A 233 -28.43 -17.80 -22.08
C VAL A 233 -29.44 -16.81 -22.59
N TYR A 234 -30.67 -16.94 -22.10
CA TYR A 234 -31.73 -15.97 -22.34
C TYR A 234 -31.80 -14.99 -21.18
N TYR A 235 -32.22 -13.77 -21.46
CA TYR A 235 -32.33 -12.72 -20.47
C TYR A 235 -33.54 -11.83 -20.74
N THR A 236 -33.89 -11.04 -19.74
CA THR A 236 -34.86 -9.94 -19.87
C THR A 236 -34.33 -8.71 -19.16
N ASP A 237 -34.58 -7.54 -19.72
CA ASP A 237 -34.26 -6.25 -19.11
C ASP A 237 -35.53 -5.43 -18.84
N ASN A 238 -35.36 -4.13 -18.65
CA ASN A 238 -36.42 -3.15 -18.43
C ASN A 238 -36.65 -2.19 -19.61
N THR A 239 -36.01 -2.41 -20.75
CA THR A 239 -36.03 -1.51 -21.91
C THR A 239 -36.70 -2.19 -23.10
N ASP A 240 -36.10 -3.22 -23.71
CA ASP A 240 -36.63 -3.87 -24.91
C ASP A 240 -36.57 -5.41 -24.92
N CYS A 241 -35.79 -6.06 -24.05
CA CYS A 241 -35.97 -7.48 -23.73
C CYS A 241 -37.03 -7.71 -22.64
N SER A 242 -38.28 -7.35 -22.93
CA SER A 242 -39.40 -7.54 -21.97
C SER A 242 -39.82 -8.99 -21.71
N SER A 243 -39.31 -9.96 -22.49
CA SER A 243 -39.60 -11.39 -22.35
C SER A 243 -38.50 -12.25 -22.96
N PHE A 244 -38.32 -13.48 -22.47
CA PHE A 244 -37.40 -14.44 -23.09
C PHE A 244 -37.80 -14.68 -24.54
N SER A 245 -36.91 -14.33 -25.46
CA SER A 245 -37.16 -14.40 -26.90
C SER A 245 -35.85 -14.59 -27.67
N GLU A 246 -35.97 -14.90 -28.97
CA GLU A 246 -34.84 -15.12 -29.88
C GLU A 246 -34.00 -13.85 -30.15
N THR A 247 -34.46 -12.68 -29.73
CA THR A 247 -33.68 -11.43 -29.82
C THR A 247 -32.87 -11.14 -28.55
N CYS A 248 -33.11 -11.91 -27.48
CA CYS A 248 -32.58 -11.68 -26.15
C CYS A 248 -31.91 -12.95 -25.62
N VAL A 249 -30.98 -13.48 -26.42
CA VAL A 249 -30.35 -14.77 -26.18
C VAL A 249 -28.99 -14.92 -26.85
N GLN A 250 -28.04 -15.44 -26.07
CA GLN A 250 -26.80 -16.01 -26.61
C GLN A 250 -26.94 -17.54 -26.68
N HIS A 251 -27.13 -18.06 -27.88
CA HIS A 251 -27.20 -19.50 -28.14
C HIS A 251 -25.82 -20.17 -28.16
N ASN A 252 -25.84 -21.50 -28.06
CA ASN A 252 -24.73 -22.41 -28.36
C ASN A 252 -23.44 -22.14 -27.57
N ILE A 253 -23.55 -21.70 -26.31
CA ILE A 253 -22.37 -21.55 -25.45
C ILE A 253 -21.90 -22.97 -25.07
N PRO A 254 -20.69 -23.40 -25.47
CA PRO A 254 -20.28 -24.78 -25.36
C PRO A 254 -20.02 -25.19 -23.90
N ILE A 255 -20.47 -26.37 -23.51
CA ILE A 255 -20.20 -26.99 -22.21
C ILE A 255 -19.72 -28.44 -22.36
N ILE A 256 -19.02 -28.95 -21.34
CA ILE A 256 -18.42 -30.29 -21.34
C ILE A 256 -19.27 -31.26 -20.52
N SER A 257 -19.55 -32.42 -21.11
CA SER A 257 -20.37 -33.50 -20.53
C SER A 257 -19.51 -34.72 -20.19
N ASP A 258 -18.84 -34.71 -19.03
CA ASP A 258 -17.86 -35.75 -18.67
C ASP A 258 -17.86 -36.16 -17.18
N TRP A 259 -18.85 -35.75 -16.39
CA TRP A 259 -18.94 -35.93 -14.94
C TRP A 259 -17.85 -35.25 -14.09
N ASN A 260 -17.03 -34.37 -14.68
CA ASN A 260 -16.07 -33.57 -13.94
C ASN A 260 -16.56 -32.14 -13.72
N TRP A 261 -15.93 -31.46 -12.77
CA TRP A 261 -16.14 -30.04 -12.56
C TRP A 261 -15.37 -29.25 -13.61
N HIS A 262 -16.06 -28.30 -14.23
CA HIS A 262 -15.51 -27.34 -15.17
C HIS A 262 -15.89 -25.92 -14.77
N THR A 263 -15.16 -24.96 -15.31
CA THR A 263 -15.53 -23.54 -15.27
C THR A 263 -15.87 -23.12 -16.68
N LEU A 264 -17.04 -22.52 -16.86
CA LEU A 264 -17.38 -21.81 -18.09
C LEU A 264 -17.04 -20.33 -17.88
N GLU A 265 -16.30 -19.77 -18.83
CA GLU A 265 -16.12 -18.33 -18.99
C GLU A 265 -16.67 -17.97 -20.36
N ALA A 266 -17.80 -17.28 -20.39
CA ALA A 266 -18.53 -16.96 -21.61
C ALA A 266 -18.67 -15.45 -21.75
N LYS A 267 -18.13 -14.92 -22.85
CA LYS A 267 -18.44 -13.56 -23.30
C LYS A 267 -19.78 -13.57 -24.03
N ILE A 268 -20.73 -12.79 -23.54
CA ILE A 268 -21.99 -12.53 -24.23
C ILE A 268 -21.75 -11.47 -25.31
N THR A 269 -22.23 -11.74 -26.50
CA THR A 269 -22.07 -10.85 -27.67
C THR A 269 -23.38 -10.55 -28.37
N ASP A 270 -24.49 -10.97 -27.77
CA ASP A 270 -25.83 -10.69 -28.26
C ASP A 270 -26.06 -9.18 -28.32
N PRO A 271 -26.55 -8.62 -29.44
CA PRO A 271 -26.65 -7.16 -29.62
C PRO A 271 -27.44 -6.45 -28.53
N GLU A 272 -28.51 -7.06 -28.01
CA GLU A 272 -29.38 -6.48 -26.98
C GLU A 272 -28.79 -6.53 -25.57
N TRP A 273 -27.73 -7.32 -25.34
CA TRP A 273 -27.01 -7.28 -24.07
C TRP A 273 -25.96 -6.19 -24.11
N ILE A 274 -25.28 -6.04 -25.24
CA ILE A 274 -24.06 -5.21 -25.34
C ILE A 274 -24.33 -3.77 -25.75
N ASP A 275 -25.57 -3.38 -25.98
CA ASP A 275 -25.94 -2.00 -26.28
C ASP A 275 -26.01 -1.13 -25.00
N ASN A 276 -26.19 -1.77 -23.83
CA ASN A 276 -26.15 -1.21 -22.47
C ASN A 276 -27.22 -0.14 -22.24
N ASP A 277 -28.44 -0.42 -22.64
CA ASP A 277 -29.56 0.51 -22.54
C ASP A 277 -30.50 0.19 -21.35
N GLY A 278 -30.27 -0.93 -20.67
CA GLY A 278 -31.12 -1.48 -19.64
C GLY A 278 -30.39 -2.09 -18.44
N THR A 279 -31.16 -2.82 -17.64
CA THR A 279 -30.69 -3.62 -16.51
C THR A 279 -31.35 -4.98 -16.59
N ILE A 280 -30.55 -6.04 -16.60
CA ILE A 280 -31.04 -7.41 -16.66
C ILE A 280 -31.73 -7.76 -15.34
N ASN A 281 -32.97 -8.22 -15.47
CA ASN A 281 -33.86 -8.57 -14.37
C ASN A 281 -34.17 -10.06 -14.29
N ASN A 282 -33.90 -10.82 -15.36
CA ASN A 282 -33.97 -12.29 -15.33
C ASN A 282 -32.86 -12.89 -16.17
N ILE A 283 -32.39 -14.06 -15.74
CA ILE A 283 -31.51 -14.91 -16.53
C ILE A 283 -32.07 -16.34 -16.56
N ARG A 284 -32.14 -16.91 -17.76
CA ARG A 284 -32.56 -18.29 -18.04
C ARG A 284 -31.38 -19.03 -18.67
N PHE A 285 -31.09 -20.18 -18.11
CA PHE A 285 -30.12 -21.13 -18.66
C PHE A 285 -30.88 -22.27 -19.31
N ASP A 286 -30.72 -22.37 -20.62
CA ASP A 286 -31.36 -23.36 -21.47
C ASP A 286 -30.36 -24.44 -21.85
N PHE A 287 -30.69 -25.71 -21.63
CA PHE A 287 -29.80 -26.83 -21.97
C PHE A 287 -30.01 -27.26 -23.42
N GLU A 288 -29.46 -26.46 -24.33
CA GLU A 288 -29.63 -26.59 -25.78
C GLU A 288 -29.10 -27.89 -26.35
N GLY A 289 -29.96 -28.63 -27.05
CA GLY A 289 -29.59 -29.89 -27.65
C GLY A 289 -29.41 -31.03 -26.65
N ALA A 290 -29.98 -30.90 -25.44
CA ALA A 290 -30.12 -32.02 -24.51
C ALA A 290 -30.74 -33.24 -25.23
N SER A 291 -29.98 -34.32 -25.32
CA SER A 291 -30.41 -35.54 -26.03
C SER A 291 -30.85 -36.67 -25.10
N SER A 292 -30.69 -36.49 -23.78
CA SER A 292 -31.12 -37.46 -22.78
C SER A 292 -31.58 -36.78 -21.49
N THR A 293 -32.28 -37.55 -20.66
CA THR A 293 -32.64 -37.19 -19.28
C THR A 293 -31.55 -37.66 -18.33
N GLY A 294 -31.36 -36.96 -17.21
CA GLY A 294 -30.33 -37.30 -16.22
C GLY A 294 -30.28 -36.32 -15.07
#